data_AF-A0A8J8D7E6-F1
#
_entry.id   AF-A0A8J8D7E6-F1
#
_cell.length_a   1.000
_cell.length_b   1.000
_cell.length_c   1.000
_cell.angle_alpha   90.00
_cell.angle_beta   90.00
_cell.angle_gamma   90.00
#
_symmetry.space_group_name_H-M   'P 1'
#
loop_
_entity.id
_entity.type
_entity.pdbx_description
1 polymer ?
#
loop_
_entity_poly.entity_id
_entity_poly.type
_entity_poly.pdbx_seq_one_letter_code
_entity_poly.pdbx_strand_id
1 'polypeptide(L)'
;MAEIEVIFYIEGMGSDKKALERALAETAESIRSERNIRLKRLSVEEVIENPGEDTLKYSGLVEAHMVADFEDVVRLALRYSPAVVEIISPGRVEVHSKDLMKVLGEVSLVMGNLMKQFGGLAVYPKLEDVPEPRIGYSREEIEELIVEDRNILYRFVIEVFGESEESIRATMSRALDFEGCRINKLVIEGDVVEGRFKGLLAAELLSSFETLVQLTAKYAPVAISVLEPEVVDITASELQNALTDIGAFVNELVTRPVKKRLMEKKNTEFKLGT
;
A
#
# COMPACT_ATOMS: atom_id res chain seq x y z
N MET A 1 -1.96 14.95 -18.48
CA MET A 1 -2.08 14.96 -17.02
C MET A 1 -0.99 15.85 -16.45
N ALA A 2 -1.15 16.39 -15.25
CA ALA A 2 -0.12 17.23 -14.63
C ALA A 2 1.16 16.40 -14.43
N GLU A 3 2.32 16.98 -14.79
CA GLU A 3 3.62 16.41 -14.47
C GLU A 3 3.87 16.57 -12.96
N ILE A 4 4.33 15.50 -12.31
CA ILE A 4 4.64 15.45 -10.89
C ILE A 4 6.16 15.33 -10.75
N GLU A 5 6.77 16.28 -10.06
CA GLU A 5 8.16 16.23 -9.65
C GLU A 5 8.28 15.59 -8.28
N VAL A 6 9.08 14.53 -8.20
CA VAL A 6 9.15 13.66 -7.04
C VAL A 6 10.56 13.18 -6.78
N ILE A 7 10.91 13.00 -5.50
CA ILE A 7 12.14 12.34 -5.06
C ILE A 7 11.77 11.04 -4.36
N PHE A 8 12.33 9.94 -4.83
CA PHE A 8 12.22 8.63 -4.17
C PHE A 8 13.52 8.33 -3.43
N TYR A 9 13.36 7.91 -2.17
CA TYR A 9 14.43 7.42 -1.32
C TYR A 9 14.26 5.90 -1.18
N ILE A 10 15.04 5.14 -1.95
CA ILE A 10 14.94 3.68 -2.02
C ILE A 10 16.04 3.08 -1.16
N GLU A 11 15.65 2.54 0.00
CA GLU A 11 16.57 1.93 0.96
C GLU A 11 16.76 0.45 0.64
N GLY A 12 18.02 0.00 0.70
CA GLY A 12 18.39 -1.41 0.67
C GLY A 12 19.11 -1.80 1.94
N MET A 13 18.78 -2.98 2.48
CA MET A 13 19.49 -3.59 3.60
C MET A 13 20.02 -4.97 3.22
N GLY A 14 21.20 -5.34 3.70
CA GLY A 14 21.85 -6.61 3.35
C GLY A 14 22.81 -7.12 4.41
N SER A 15 23.10 -8.43 4.35
CA SER A 15 24.12 -9.07 5.20
C SER A 15 25.52 -9.07 4.59
N ASP A 16 25.63 -8.78 3.29
CA ASP A 16 26.89 -8.71 2.54
C ASP A 16 26.97 -7.36 1.80
N LYS A 17 28.04 -6.61 2.08
CA LYS A 17 28.25 -5.27 1.54
C LYS A 17 28.29 -5.24 0.02
N LYS A 18 29.05 -6.15 -0.61
CA LYS A 18 29.24 -6.15 -2.07
C LYS A 18 27.97 -6.54 -2.81
N ALA A 19 27.21 -7.49 -2.25
CA ALA A 19 25.90 -7.86 -2.79
C ALA A 19 24.93 -6.69 -2.74
N LEU A 20 24.91 -5.93 -1.63
CA LEU A 20 24.07 -4.74 -1.49
C LEU A 20 24.49 -3.63 -2.45
N GLU A 21 25.79 -3.31 -2.54
CA GLU A 21 26.32 -2.31 -3.49
C GLU A 21 25.90 -2.64 -4.93
N ARG A 22 25.99 -3.92 -5.31
CA ARG A 22 25.56 -4.38 -6.64
C ARG A 22 24.04 -4.21 -6.84
N ALA A 23 23.23 -4.58 -5.85
CA ALA A 23 21.77 -4.44 -5.93
C ALA A 23 21.35 -2.97 -6.07
N LEU A 24 21.97 -2.06 -5.31
CA LEU A 24 21.70 -0.63 -5.41
C LEU A 24 22.11 -0.07 -6.78
N ALA A 25 23.24 -0.51 -7.34
CA ALA A 25 23.66 -0.14 -8.68
C ALA A 25 22.69 -0.66 -9.77
N GLU A 26 22.21 -1.89 -9.66
CA GLU A 26 21.22 -2.48 -10.58
C GLU A 26 19.87 -1.73 -10.50
N THR A 27 19.44 -1.33 -9.30
CA THR A 27 18.27 -0.45 -9.11
C THR A 27 18.45 0.89 -9.81
N ALA A 28 19.61 1.53 -9.63
CA ALA A 28 19.91 2.81 -10.29
C ALA A 28 19.91 2.69 -11.82
N GLU A 29 20.52 1.64 -12.39
CA GLU A 29 20.48 1.37 -13.83
C GLU A 29 19.06 1.10 -14.36
N SER A 30 18.23 0.42 -13.57
CA SER A 30 16.83 0.18 -13.91
C SER A 30 16.05 1.50 -13.99
N ILE A 31 16.24 2.39 -13.01
CA ILE A 31 15.63 3.73 -13.02
C ILE A 31 16.10 4.55 -14.21
N ARG A 32 17.39 4.52 -14.56
CA ARG A 32 17.93 5.19 -15.78
C ARG A 32 17.29 4.69 -17.07
N SER A 33 16.82 3.46 -17.07
CA SER A 33 16.25 2.79 -18.25
C SER A 33 14.75 3.00 -18.40
N GLU A 34 14.10 3.64 -17.42
CA GLU A 34 12.67 3.97 -17.49
C GLU A 34 12.41 4.98 -18.60
N ARG A 35 11.46 4.66 -19.50
CA ARG A 35 11.18 5.47 -20.69
C ARG A 35 10.12 6.54 -20.48
N ASN A 36 9.30 6.39 -19.45
CA ASN A 36 8.15 7.24 -19.20
C ASN A 36 8.45 8.34 -18.15
N ILE A 37 9.71 8.50 -17.78
CA ILE A 37 10.12 9.51 -16.80
C ILE A 37 11.19 10.44 -17.37
N ARG A 38 11.21 11.66 -16.87
CA ARG A 38 12.34 12.58 -17.01
C ARG A 38 13.16 12.57 -15.73
N LEU A 39 14.28 11.85 -15.75
CA LEU A 39 15.22 11.82 -14.64
C LEU A 39 15.96 13.16 -14.52
N LYS A 40 15.85 13.82 -13.37
CA LYS A 40 16.56 15.07 -13.05
C LYS A 40 17.90 14.78 -12.38
N ARG A 41 17.89 13.89 -11.38
CA ARG A 41 19.08 13.48 -10.62
C ARG A 41 18.91 12.04 -10.14
N LEU A 42 20.03 11.32 -10.07
CA LEU A 42 20.11 10.00 -9.48
C LEU A 42 21.43 9.85 -8.75
N SER A 43 21.36 9.54 -7.45
CA SER A 43 22.54 9.24 -6.62
C SER A 43 22.39 7.90 -5.93
N VAL A 44 23.51 7.19 -5.84
CA VAL A 44 23.65 5.98 -5.02
C VAL A 44 24.61 6.35 -3.91
N GLU A 45 24.13 6.28 -2.67
CA GLU A 45 24.96 6.57 -1.49
C GLU A 45 25.88 5.40 -1.15
N GLU A 46 26.94 5.70 -0.40
CA GLU A 46 27.86 4.67 0.07
C GLU A 46 27.17 3.72 1.06
N VAL A 47 27.46 2.42 0.93
CA VAL A 47 26.93 1.41 1.86
C VAL A 47 27.66 1.51 3.20
N ILE A 48 26.88 1.74 4.25
CA ILE A 48 27.32 1.85 5.64
C ILE A 48 27.07 0.55 6.40
N GLU A 49 27.88 0.30 7.43
CA GLU A 49 27.67 -0.82 8.36
C GLU A 49 26.93 -0.33 9.61
N ASN A 50 25.92 -1.08 10.03
CA ASN A 50 25.04 -0.85 11.18
C ASN A 50 25.48 -1.76 12.33
N PRO A 51 26.30 -1.28 13.28
CA PRO A 51 26.95 -2.14 14.28
C PRO A 51 25.98 -2.81 15.26
N GLY A 52 24.74 -2.32 15.35
CA GLY A 52 23.69 -2.87 16.22
C GLY A 52 22.79 -3.92 15.57
N GLU A 53 22.96 -4.20 14.27
CA GLU A 53 22.10 -5.13 13.52
C GLU A 53 22.82 -6.45 13.23
N ASP A 54 22.47 -7.53 13.92
CA ASP A 54 23.21 -8.79 13.75
C ASP A 54 22.86 -9.56 12.46
N THR A 55 21.86 -9.13 11.69
CA THR A 55 21.38 -9.86 10.50
C THR A 55 21.55 -9.09 9.20
N LEU A 56 21.08 -7.84 9.16
CA LEU A 56 21.19 -6.95 8.01
C LEU A 56 22.15 -5.82 8.36
N LYS A 57 23.43 -6.19 8.44
CA LYS A 57 24.52 -5.34 8.90
C LYS A 57 24.81 -4.15 8.02
N TYR A 58 24.35 -4.14 6.78
CA TYR A 58 24.65 -3.08 5.82
C TYR A 58 23.37 -2.42 5.35
N SER A 59 23.40 -1.10 5.20
CA SER A 59 22.35 -0.32 4.55
C SER A 59 22.94 0.63 3.51
N GLY A 60 22.13 0.99 2.52
CA GLY A 60 22.47 1.99 1.53
C GLY A 60 21.21 2.54 0.86
N LEU A 61 21.37 3.63 0.13
CA LEU A 61 20.26 4.45 -0.36
C LEU A 61 20.45 4.79 -1.83
N VAL A 62 19.37 4.70 -2.60
CA VAL A 62 19.27 5.33 -3.93
C VAL A 62 18.30 6.50 -3.82
N GLU A 63 18.77 7.70 -4.12
CA GLU A 63 17.95 8.90 -4.27
C GLU A 63 17.67 9.14 -5.75
N ALA A 64 16.41 9.10 -6.15
CA ALA A 64 15.98 9.28 -7.52
C ALA A 64 15.00 10.46 -7.65
N HIS A 65 15.49 11.56 -8.21
CA HIS A 65 14.70 12.77 -8.48
C HIS A 65 14.23 12.76 -9.93
N MET A 66 12.92 12.69 -10.13
CA MET A 66 12.31 12.50 -11.44
C MET A 66 11.05 13.33 -11.62
N VAL A 67 10.64 13.46 -12.88
CA VAL A 67 9.34 14.01 -13.26
C VAL A 67 8.60 12.97 -14.10
N ALA A 68 7.36 12.68 -13.73
CA ALA A 68 6.48 11.72 -14.42
C ALA A 68 5.01 12.10 -14.21
N ASP A 69 4.08 11.45 -14.90
CA ASP A 69 2.66 11.63 -14.61
C ASP A 69 2.20 10.82 -13.38
N PHE A 70 0.97 11.05 -12.92
CA PHE A 70 0.41 10.37 -11.74
C PHE A 70 0.45 8.84 -11.83
N GLU A 71 0.11 8.28 -12.99
CA GLU A 71 0.05 6.83 -13.20
C GLU A 71 1.45 6.23 -13.12
N ASP A 72 2.42 6.83 -13.81
CA ASP A 72 3.80 6.38 -13.78
C ASP A 72 4.45 6.55 -12.41
N VAL A 73 4.19 7.64 -11.67
CA VAL A 73 4.69 7.80 -10.28
C VAL A 73 4.20 6.66 -9.38
N VAL A 74 2.91 6.31 -9.44
CA VAL A 74 2.36 5.20 -8.65
C VAL A 74 2.98 3.86 -9.06
N ARG A 75 3.15 3.61 -10.37
CA ARG A 75 3.82 2.40 -10.87
C ARG A 75 5.26 2.28 -10.40
N LEU A 76 5.99 3.39 -10.38
CA LEU A 76 7.37 3.41 -9.90
C LEU A 76 7.43 3.14 -8.41
N ALA A 77 6.49 3.67 -7.62
CA ALA A 77 6.42 3.38 -6.18
C ALA A 77 6.17 1.89 -5.93
N LEU A 78 5.26 1.27 -6.68
CA LEU A 78 5.04 -0.18 -6.62
C LEU A 78 6.29 -0.99 -7.02
N ARG A 79 7.01 -0.55 -8.07
CA ARG A 79 8.17 -1.26 -8.62
C ARG A 79 9.40 -1.16 -7.74
N TYR A 80 9.69 0.03 -7.24
CA TYR A 80 10.94 0.34 -6.55
C TYR A 80 10.81 0.42 -5.03
N SER A 81 9.58 0.38 -4.52
CA SER A 81 9.28 0.33 -3.08
C SER A 81 10.05 1.37 -2.27
N PRO A 82 9.91 2.67 -2.59
CA PRO A 82 10.63 3.72 -1.88
C PRO A 82 10.29 3.68 -0.39
N ALA A 83 11.29 3.87 0.46
CA ALA A 83 11.12 3.99 1.91
C ALA A 83 10.50 5.35 2.27
N VAL A 84 10.84 6.39 1.50
CA VAL A 84 10.27 7.73 1.62
C VAL A 84 10.05 8.29 0.22
N VAL A 85 8.94 9.01 0.05
CA VAL A 85 8.66 9.80 -1.14
C VAL A 85 8.59 11.27 -0.73
N GLU A 86 9.10 12.17 -1.58
CA GLU A 86 8.92 13.61 -1.43
C GLU A 86 8.32 14.21 -2.69
N ILE A 87 7.14 14.83 -2.57
CA ILE A 87 6.48 15.53 -3.69
C ILE A 87 6.96 16.98 -3.71
N ILE A 88 7.70 17.34 -4.76
CA ILE A 88 8.28 18.68 -4.93
C ILE A 88 7.28 19.62 -5.60
N SER A 89 6.59 19.14 -6.63
CA SER A 89 5.53 19.88 -7.32
C SER A 89 4.63 18.95 -8.14
N PRO A 90 3.40 19.36 -8.50
CA PRO A 90 2.68 20.54 -7.99
C PRO A 90 2.20 20.32 -6.54
N GLY A 91 1.75 21.40 -5.88
CA GLY A 91 1.16 21.30 -4.53
C GLY A 91 -0.17 20.54 -4.49
N ARG A 92 -0.83 20.39 -5.65
CA ARG A 92 -2.08 19.66 -5.85
C ARG A 92 -2.14 19.03 -7.24
N VAL A 93 -2.76 17.86 -7.35
CA VAL A 93 -2.98 17.12 -8.58
C VAL A 93 -4.48 16.78 -8.68
N GLU A 94 -5.10 17.18 -9.79
CA GLU A 94 -6.47 16.77 -10.11
C GLU A 94 -6.43 15.51 -10.99
N VAL A 95 -7.16 14.48 -10.56
CA VAL A 95 -7.23 13.19 -11.26
C VAL A 95 -8.70 12.83 -11.51
N HIS A 96 -9.04 12.53 -12.76
CA HIS A 96 -10.37 11.99 -13.06
C HIS A 96 -10.56 10.64 -12.39
N SER A 97 -11.73 10.42 -11.81
CA SER A 97 -12.09 9.17 -11.11
C SER A 97 -11.88 7.93 -11.99
N LYS A 98 -12.09 8.05 -13.30
CA LYS A 98 -11.84 6.99 -14.29
C LYS A 98 -10.36 6.60 -14.39
N ASP A 99 -9.46 7.57 -14.34
CA ASP A 99 -8.02 7.31 -14.41
C ASP A 99 -7.50 6.82 -13.06
N LEU A 100 -8.02 7.39 -11.96
CA LEU A 100 -7.76 6.87 -10.61
C LEU A 100 -8.17 5.40 -10.48
N MET A 101 -9.35 5.00 -10.98
CA MET A 101 -9.79 3.61 -10.95
C MET A 101 -8.86 2.66 -11.70
N LYS A 102 -8.25 3.09 -12.82
CA LYS A 102 -7.25 2.28 -13.54
C LYS A 102 -6.01 2.06 -12.67
N VAL A 103 -5.50 3.13 -12.08
CA VAL A 103 -4.33 3.10 -11.20
C VAL A 103 -4.59 2.22 -9.97
N LEU A 104 -5.75 2.37 -9.32
CA LEU A 104 -6.15 1.52 -8.19
C LEU A 104 -6.28 0.05 -8.60
N GLY A 105 -6.79 -0.23 -9.80
CA GLY A 105 -6.82 -1.58 -10.36
C GLY A 105 -5.43 -2.20 -10.52
N GLU A 106 -4.45 -1.40 -10.97
CA GLU A 106 -3.05 -1.83 -11.07
C GLU A 106 -2.41 -2.09 -9.70
N VAL A 107 -2.64 -1.20 -8.73
CA VAL A 107 -2.22 -1.40 -7.34
C VAL A 107 -2.79 -2.71 -6.81
N SER A 108 -4.10 -2.93 -6.97
CA SER A 108 -4.80 -4.17 -6.60
C SER A 108 -4.14 -5.41 -7.22
N LEU A 109 -3.84 -5.35 -8.52
CA LEU A 109 -3.24 -6.47 -9.25
C LEU A 109 -1.84 -6.80 -8.73
N VAL A 110 -0.98 -5.80 -8.59
CA VAL A 110 0.40 -5.99 -8.12
C VAL A 110 0.39 -6.51 -6.69
N MET A 111 -0.35 -5.88 -5.79
CA MET A 111 -0.43 -6.26 -4.38
C MET A 111 -1.07 -7.63 -4.20
N GLY A 112 -2.14 -7.94 -4.94
CA GLY A 112 -2.77 -9.26 -4.92
C GLY A 112 -1.83 -10.37 -5.38
N ASN A 113 -0.97 -10.12 -6.37
CA ASN A 113 0.06 -11.07 -6.79
C ASN A 113 1.13 -11.28 -5.71
N LEU A 114 1.59 -10.20 -5.07
CA LEU A 114 2.53 -10.28 -3.95
C LEU A 114 1.92 -11.04 -2.76
N MET A 115 0.66 -10.79 -2.42
CA MET A 115 -0.03 -11.49 -1.32
C MET A 115 -0.22 -12.97 -1.60
N LYS A 116 -0.50 -13.37 -2.86
CA LYS A 116 -0.54 -14.79 -3.25
C LYS A 116 0.82 -15.47 -3.04
N GLN A 117 1.91 -14.74 -3.23
CA GLN A 117 3.27 -15.28 -3.12
C GLN A 117 3.80 -15.26 -1.67
N PHE A 118 3.47 -14.23 -0.88
CA PHE A 118 4.09 -13.96 0.41
C PHE A 118 3.11 -13.93 1.60
N GLY A 119 1.83 -14.17 1.35
CA GLY A 119 0.74 -14.13 2.33
C GLY A 119 0.08 -12.74 2.44
N GLY A 120 -1.06 -12.67 3.13
CA GLY A 120 -1.78 -11.41 3.33
C GLY A 120 -0.97 -10.35 4.10
N LEU A 121 -1.33 -9.09 3.83
CA LEU A 121 -0.75 -7.91 4.49
C LEU A 121 -1.56 -7.45 5.70
N ALA A 122 -2.89 -7.49 5.60
CA ALA A 122 -3.78 -7.00 6.64
C ALA A 122 -3.65 -7.82 7.94
N VAL A 123 -2.97 -7.25 8.93
CA VAL A 123 -2.87 -7.78 10.29
C VAL A 123 -3.33 -6.68 11.24
N TYR A 124 -4.48 -6.90 11.85
CA TYR A 124 -5.02 -5.97 12.84
C TYR A 124 -4.64 -6.40 14.27
N PRO A 125 -4.46 -5.45 15.20
CA PRO A 125 -4.54 -5.78 16.62
C PRO A 125 -5.91 -6.38 16.94
N LYS A 126 -6.10 -6.91 18.14
CA LYS A 126 -7.42 -7.39 18.55
C LYS A 126 -8.44 -6.25 18.44
N LEU A 127 -9.40 -6.40 17.54
CA LEU A 127 -10.46 -5.41 17.29
C LEU A 127 -11.65 -5.57 18.25
N GLU A 128 -11.47 -6.32 19.34
CA GLU A 128 -12.50 -6.54 20.35
C GLU A 128 -12.83 -5.24 21.10
N ASP A 129 -11.83 -4.38 21.30
CA ASP A 129 -11.95 -3.09 21.98
C ASP A 129 -12.37 -1.94 21.04
N VAL A 130 -12.44 -2.19 19.72
CA VAL A 130 -12.91 -1.21 18.75
C VAL A 130 -14.44 -1.20 18.79
N PRO A 131 -15.08 -0.03 19.06
CA PRO A 131 -16.53 0.08 19.09
C PRO A 131 -17.17 -0.38 17.77
N GLU A 132 -18.43 -0.80 17.84
CA GLU A 132 -19.18 -1.06 16.61
C GLU A 132 -19.35 0.24 15.82
N PRO A 133 -18.94 0.26 14.54
CA PRO A 133 -18.98 1.48 13.75
C PRO A 133 -20.41 1.79 13.29
N ARG A 134 -20.66 3.08 13.08
CA ARG A 134 -21.89 3.53 12.42
C ARG A 134 -21.88 3.05 10.96
N ILE A 135 -22.96 2.36 10.57
CA ILE A 135 -23.21 1.98 9.18
C ILE A 135 -24.44 2.74 8.66
N GLY A 136 -24.27 3.43 7.54
CA GLY A 136 -25.32 4.17 6.86
C GLY A 136 -25.32 5.66 7.20
N TYR A 137 -25.36 6.46 6.14
CA TYR A 137 -25.37 7.92 6.15
C TYR A 137 -26.49 8.43 5.24
N SER A 138 -27.10 9.55 5.60
CA SER A 138 -28.05 10.25 4.73
C SER A 138 -27.32 10.78 3.49
N ARG A 139 -28.09 11.18 2.46
CA ARG A 139 -27.48 11.77 1.27
C ARG A 139 -26.82 13.11 1.60
N GLU A 140 -27.45 13.92 2.46
CA GLU A 140 -26.90 15.19 2.92
C GLU A 140 -25.58 14.99 3.67
N GLU A 141 -25.52 14.02 4.60
CA GLU A 141 -24.28 13.70 5.32
C GLU A 141 -23.15 13.25 4.37
N ILE A 142 -23.47 12.46 3.35
CA ILE A 142 -22.51 12.03 2.32
C ILE A 142 -21.96 13.23 1.54
N GLU A 143 -22.83 14.16 1.16
CA GLU A 143 -22.42 15.37 0.44
C GLU A 143 -21.52 16.26 1.30
N GLU A 144 -21.84 16.43 2.58
CA GLU A 144 -21.00 17.15 3.55
C GLU A 144 -19.62 16.49 3.67
N LEU A 145 -19.54 15.17 3.83
CA LEU A 145 -18.28 14.43 3.89
C LEU A 145 -17.43 14.57 2.60
N ILE A 146 -18.06 14.67 1.43
CA ILE A 146 -17.33 14.85 0.17
C ILE A 146 -16.84 16.30 0.02
N VAL A 147 -17.68 17.29 0.35
CA VAL A 147 -17.37 18.70 0.12
C VAL A 147 -16.46 19.28 1.20
N GLU A 148 -16.73 18.99 2.47
CA GLU A 148 -16.00 19.56 3.61
C GLU A 148 -14.72 18.76 3.91
N ASP A 149 -14.83 17.43 3.95
CA ASP A 149 -13.70 16.56 4.32
C ASP A 149 -12.90 16.05 3.11
N ARG A 150 -13.34 16.37 1.88
CA ARG A 150 -12.74 15.89 0.61
C ARG A 150 -12.71 14.37 0.50
N ASN A 151 -13.67 13.69 1.11
CA ASN A 151 -13.78 12.24 0.99
C ASN A 151 -14.19 11.82 -0.41
N ILE A 152 -13.79 10.62 -0.78
CA ILE A 152 -14.17 9.94 -2.00
C ILE A 152 -15.21 8.90 -1.62
N LEU A 153 -16.37 8.92 -2.27
CA LEU A 153 -17.37 7.86 -2.19
C LEU A 153 -17.02 6.79 -3.23
N TYR A 154 -16.76 5.57 -2.78
CA TYR A 154 -16.42 4.46 -3.65
C TYR A 154 -17.04 3.16 -3.17
N ARG A 155 -17.10 2.20 -4.09
CA ARG A 155 -17.41 0.81 -3.79
C ARG A 155 -16.18 -0.04 -4.04
N PHE A 156 -15.95 -1.00 -3.17
CA PHE A 156 -14.95 -2.03 -3.41
C PHE A 156 -15.47 -3.39 -2.99
N VAL A 157 -14.94 -4.43 -3.63
CA VAL A 157 -15.28 -5.83 -3.39
C VAL A 157 -14.01 -6.59 -3.11
N ILE A 158 -13.97 -7.32 -2.00
CA ILE A 158 -12.81 -8.12 -1.57
C ILE A 158 -13.22 -9.57 -1.33
N GLU A 159 -12.28 -10.50 -1.51
CA GLU A 159 -12.46 -11.88 -1.08
C GLU A 159 -12.27 -11.99 0.43
N VAL A 160 -13.17 -12.68 1.11
CA VAL A 160 -13.14 -12.88 2.56
C VAL A 160 -13.22 -14.36 2.93
N PHE A 161 -12.50 -14.72 3.99
CA PHE A 161 -12.43 -16.07 4.51
C PHE A 161 -12.48 -16.02 6.04
N GLY A 162 -13.27 -16.87 6.67
CA GLY A 162 -13.42 -16.84 8.13
C GLY A 162 -14.30 -17.96 8.68
N GLU A 163 -14.71 -17.80 9.93
CA GLU A 163 -15.52 -18.81 10.64
C GLU A 163 -17.01 -18.72 10.25
N SER A 164 -17.54 -17.49 10.18
CA SER A 164 -18.94 -17.23 9.82
C SER A 164 -19.09 -15.87 9.15
N GLU A 165 -20.20 -15.67 8.44
CA GLU A 165 -20.55 -14.37 7.85
C GLU A 165 -20.61 -13.26 8.91
N GLU A 166 -21.23 -13.54 10.05
CA GLU A 166 -21.41 -12.58 11.16
C GLU A 166 -20.06 -12.15 11.76
N SER A 167 -19.14 -13.12 11.97
CA SER A 167 -17.80 -12.85 12.48
C SER A 167 -16.98 -11.99 11.51
N ILE A 168 -17.07 -12.29 10.21
CA ILE A 168 -16.42 -11.49 9.17
C ILE A 168 -17.02 -10.09 9.12
N ARG A 169 -18.35 -9.96 9.18
CA ARG A 169 -19.03 -8.67 9.20
C ARG A 169 -18.56 -7.80 10.35
N ALA A 170 -18.53 -8.34 11.56
CA ALA A 170 -18.09 -7.63 12.75
C ALA A 170 -16.62 -7.22 12.65
N THR A 171 -15.75 -8.15 12.25
CA THR A 171 -14.30 -7.90 12.13
C THR A 171 -13.99 -6.86 11.05
N MET A 172 -14.59 -7.03 9.86
CA MET A 172 -14.31 -6.17 8.70
C MET A 172 -14.90 -4.77 8.87
N SER A 173 -16.09 -4.63 9.45
CA SER A 173 -16.63 -3.30 9.74
C SER A 173 -15.73 -2.53 10.69
N ARG A 174 -15.27 -3.16 11.79
CA ARG A 174 -14.32 -2.52 12.72
C ARG A 174 -12.96 -2.24 12.09
N ALA A 175 -12.47 -3.15 11.24
CA ALA A 175 -11.21 -2.93 10.53
C ALA A 175 -11.31 -1.71 9.59
N LEU A 176 -12.39 -1.60 8.81
CA LEU A 176 -12.59 -0.47 7.89
C LEU A 176 -12.74 0.86 8.64
N ASP A 177 -13.48 0.88 9.75
CA ASP A 177 -13.60 2.09 10.59
C ASP A 177 -12.28 2.46 11.25
N PHE A 178 -11.52 1.47 11.73
CA PHE A 178 -10.17 1.67 12.29
C PHE A 178 -9.19 2.26 11.27
N GLU A 179 -9.31 1.88 10.00
CA GLU A 179 -8.54 2.47 8.89
C GLU A 179 -9.04 3.87 8.48
N GLY A 180 -10.08 4.39 9.15
CA GLY A 180 -10.60 5.74 8.95
C GLY A 180 -11.76 5.85 7.96
N CYS A 181 -12.40 4.74 7.58
CA CYS A 181 -13.52 4.77 6.64
C CYS A 181 -14.86 5.05 7.31
N ARG A 182 -15.70 5.84 6.64
CA ARG A 182 -17.15 5.90 6.92
C ARG A 182 -17.86 4.85 6.07
N ILE A 183 -18.54 3.92 6.73
CA ILE A 183 -19.17 2.78 6.06
C ILE A 183 -20.63 3.12 5.72
N ASN A 184 -20.95 3.34 4.46
CA ASN A 184 -22.34 3.59 4.08
C ASN A 184 -23.14 2.29 3.92
N LYS A 185 -22.55 1.28 3.26
CA LYS A 185 -23.20 -0.02 3.06
C LYS A 185 -22.17 -1.14 3.15
N LEU A 186 -22.59 -2.27 3.71
CA LEU A 186 -21.77 -3.47 3.83
C LEU A 186 -22.62 -4.71 3.55
N VAL A 187 -22.28 -5.43 2.48
CA VAL A 187 -22.95 -6.66 2.05
C VAL A 187 -21.91 -7.76 1.98
N ILE A 188 -22.26 -8.94 2.49
CA ILE A 188 -21.41 -10.13 2.43
C ILE A 188 -22.24 -11.24 1.82
N GLU A 189 -21.69 -11.92 0.84
CA GLU A 189 -22.31 -13.08 0.20
C GLU A 189 -21.25 -14.19 0.07
N GLY A 190 -21.63 -15.42 0.39
CA GLY A 190 -20.71 -16.55 0.33
C GLY A 190 -21.31 -17.83 0.88
N ASP A 191 -20.49 -18.88 0.89
CA ASP A 191 -20.87 -20.22 1.30
C ASP A 191 -19.86 -20.80 2.28
N VAL A 192 -20.29 -21.79 3.07
CA VAL A 192 -19.39 -22.57 3.92
C VAL A 192 -18.78 -23.69 3.07
N VAL A 193 -17.47 -23.60 2.84
CA VAL A 193 -16.68 -24.60 2.10
C VAL A 193 -15.66 -25.19 3.07
N GLU A 194 -15.67 -26.52 3.22
CA GLU A 194 -14.75 -27.25 4.12
C GLU A 194 -14.78 -26.74 5.58
N GLY A 195 -15.97 -26.33 6.05
CA GLY A 195 -16.16 -25.83 7.42
C GLY A 195 -15.67 -24.40 7.66
N ARG A 196 -15.29 -23.66 6.60
CA ARG A 196 -14.95 -22.22 6.67
C ARG A 196 -15.85 -21.43 5.74
N PHE A 197 -16.27 -20.24 6.17
CA PHE A 197 -16.94 -19.31 5.29
C PHE A 197 -15.96 -18.77 4.26
N LYS A 198 -16.36 -18.80 2.98
CA LYS A 198 -15.67 -18.18 1.86
C LYS A 198 -16.68 -17.35 1.07
N GLY A 199 -16.36 -16.09 0.83
CA GLY A 199 -17.29 -15.20 0.13
C GLY A 199 -16.65 -13.92 -0.39
N LEU A 200 -17.53 -13.01 -0.80
CA LEU A 200 -17.21 -11.65 -1.19
C LEU A 200 -17.83 -10.68 -0.19
N LEU A 201 -17.05 -9.69 0.21
CA LEU A 201 -17.53 -8.52 0.93
C LEU A 201 -17.54 -7.35 -0.02
N ALA A 202 -18.71 -6.76 -0.23
CA ALA A 202 -18.90 -5.52 -0.96
C ALA A 202 -19.22 -4.39 0.02
N ALA A 203 -18.43 -3.32 -0.01
CA ALA A 203 -18.71 -2.14 0.79
C ALA A 203 -18.78 -0.87 -0.05
N GLU A 204 -19.66 0.03 0.36
CA GLU A 204 -19.71 1.43 -0.09
C GLU A 204 -19.15 2.28 1.03
N LEU A 205 -18.02 2.94 0.77
CA LEU A 205 -17.19 3.62 1.77
C LEU A 205 -16.97 5.08 1.37
N LEU A 206 -16.76 5.93 2.37
CA LEU A 206 -16.19 7.25 2.22
C LEU A 206 -14.89 7.34 3.00
N SER A 207 -13.84 7.80 2.35
CA SER A 207 -12.54 8.04 2.99
C SER A 207 -11.69 9.02 2.16
N SER A 208 -10.57 9.46 2.72
CA SER A 208 -9.60 10.28 2.00
C SER A 208 -8.94 9.49 0.86
N PHE A 209 -8.27 10.21 -0.05
CA PHE A 209 -7.45 9.57 -1.10
C PHE A 209 -6.41 8.60 -0.51
N GLU A 210 -5.73 9.01 0.57
CA GLU A 210 -4.71 8.21 1.24
C GLU A 210 -5.26 6.87 1.73
N THR A 211 -6.38 6.91 2.48
CA THR A 211 -7.04 5.71 2.98
C THR A 211 -7.52 4.80 1.84
N LEU A 212 -8.09 5.37 0.78
CA LEU A 212 -8.51 4.61 -0.41
C LEU A 212 -7.35 3.82 -1.03
N VAL A 213 -6.19 4.47 -1.20
CA VAL A 213 -4.99 3.82 -1.74
C VAL A 213 -4.47 2.75 -0.78
N GLN A 214 -4.41 3.05 0.53
CA GLN A 214 -3.98 2.09 1.54
C GLN A 214 -4.86 0.84 1.56
N LEU A 215 -6.19 1.00 1.56
CA LEU A 215 -7.14 -0.13 1.51
C LEU A 215 -6.97 -0.95 0.24
N THR A 216 -6.79 -0.28 -0.90
CA THR A 216 -6.56 -0.97 -2.18
C THR A 216 -5.30 -1.82 -2.11
N ALA A 217 -4.22 -1.28 -1.54
CA ALA A 217 -2.97 -2.00 -1.38
C ALA A 217 -3.03 -3.12 -0.34
N LYS A 218 -3.75 -2.93 0.78
CA LYS A 218 -3.87 -3.91 1.89
C LYS A 218 -4.80 -5.07 1.60
N TYR A 219 -5.87 -4.83 0.85
CA TYR A 219 -6.91 -5.83 0.59
C TYR A 219 -6.94 -6.35 -0.84
N ALA A 220 -6.26 -5.68 -1.77
CA ALA A 220 -6.24 -6.06 -3.19
C ALA A 220 -7.65 -6.39 -3.73
N PRO A 221 -8.62 -5.46 -3.66
CA PRO A 221 -9.99 -5.71 -4.09
C PRO A 221 -10.07 -6.25 -5.52
N VAL A 222 -11.01 -7.19 -5.71
CA VAL A 222 -11.33 -7.77 -7.02
C VAL A 222 -12.09 -6.81 -7.93
N ALA A 223 -12.76 -5.82 -7.33
CA ALA A 223 -13.42 -4.74 -8.05
C ALA A 223 -13.40 -3.45 -7.21
N ILE A 224 -13.20 -2.31 -7.88
CA ILE A 224 -13.25 -0.99 -7.27
C ILE A 224 -13.93 -0.01 -8.22
N SER A 225 -14.80 0.85 -7.67
CA SER A 225 -15.55 1.84 -8.42
C SER A 225 -15.66 3.12 -7.61
N VAL A 226 -15.00 4.18 -8.08
CA VAL A 226 -15.20 5.53 -7.55
C VAL A 226 -16.53 6.06 -8.07
N LEU A 227 -17.40 6.48 -7.16
CA LEU A 227 -18.73 7.02 -7.48
C LEU A 227 -18.68 8.55 -7.55
N GLU A 228 -18.11 9.19 -6.52
CA GLU A 228 -17.98 10.63 -6.40
C GLU A 228 -16.69 10.99 -5.62
N PRO A 229 -16.04 12.12 -5.92
CA PRO A 229 -16.31 13.05 -7.02
C PRO A 229 -15.81 12.53 -8.39
N GLU A 230 -16.22 13.18 -9.48
CA GLU A 230 -15.71 12.87 -10.84
C GLU A 230 -14.23 13.26 -11.02
N VAL A 231 -13.80 14.31 -10.31
CA VAL A 231 -12.41 14.77 -10.25
C VAL A 231 -12.00 14.77 -8.79
N VAL A 232 -10.94 14.03 -8.48
CA VAL A 232 -10.35 13.93 -7.15
C VAL A 232 -9.20 14.93 -7.06
N ASP A 233 -9.26 15.83 -6.09
CA ASP A 233 -8.23 16.83 -5.78
C ASP A 233 -7.27 16.29 -4.71
N ILE A 234 -6.09 15.87 -5.13
CA ILE A 234 -5.07 15.22 -4.29
C ILE A 234 -4.01 16.25 -3.94
N THR A 235 -3.78 16.49 -2.65
CA THR A 235 -2.66 17.33 -2.20
C THR A 235 -1.33 16.61 -2.33
N ALA A 236 -0.23 17.37 -2.43
CA ALA A 236 1.12 16.82 -2.40
C ALA A 236 1.38 15.92 -1.18
N SER A 237 0.85 16.29 0.00
CA SER A 237 1.00 15.51 1.23
C SER A 237 0.26 14.18 1.18
N GLU A 238 -0.99 14.15 0.70
CA GLU A 238 -1.73 12.89 0.56
C GLU A 238 -1.08 11.96 -0.46
N LEU A 239 -0.61 12.51 -1.58
CA LEU A 239 0.11 11.73 -2.59
C LEU A 239 1.42 11.17 -2.02
N GLN A 240 2.17 12.00 -1.30
CA GLN A 240 3.40 11.59 -0.64
C GLN A 240 3.17 10.44 0.33
N ASN A 241 2.19 10.56 1.22
CA ASN A 241 1.86 9.52 2.21
C ASN A 241 1.43 8.24 1.52
N ALA A 242 0.48 8.33 0.58
CA ALA A 242 -0.04 7.17 -0.15
C ALA A 242 1.07 6.39 -0.89
N LEU A 243 2.01 7.08 -1.55
CA LEU A 243 3.13 6.44 -2.24
C LEU A 243 4.16 5.84 -1.29
N THR A 244 4.40 6.50 -0.16
CA THR A 244 5.28 5.99 0.91
C THR A 244 4.69 4.72 1.52
N ASP A 245 3.39 4.70 1.79
CA ASP A 245 2.68 3.53 2.31
C ASP A 245 2.70 2.37 1.32
N ILE A 246 2.48 2.64 0.03
CA ILE A 246 2.64 1.62 -1.03
C ILE A 246 4.04 1.00 -0.94
N GLY A 247 5.08 1.83 -0.87
CA GLY A 247 6.46 1.36 -0.76
C GLY A 247 6.69 0.51 0.49
N ALA A 248 6.17 0.95 1.64
CA ALA A 248 6.23 0.22 2.90
C ALA A 248 5.52 -1.14 2.82
N PHE A 249 4.33 -1.20 2.22
CA PHE A 249 3.56 -2.43 2.05
C PHE A 249 4.24 -3.45 1.14
N VAL A 250 4.80 -3.01 0.02
CA VAL A 250 5.58 -3.90 -0.86
C VAL A 250 6.80 -4.41 -0.12
N ASN A 251 7.53 -3.53 0.58
CA ASN A 251 8.70 -3.92 1.38
C ASN A 251 8.33 -4.90 2.49
N GLU A 252 7.20 -4.72 3.17
CA GLU A 252 6.74 -5.67 4.19
C GLU A 252 6.49 -7.06 3.60
N LEU A 253 5.76 -7.15 2.48
CA LEU A 253 5.47 -8.41 1.80
C LEU A 253 6.74 -9.14 1.35
N VAL A 254 7.70 -8.41 0.77
CA VAL A 254 8.91 -9.00 0.20
C VAL A 254 9.95 -9.36 1.27
N THR A 255 10.10 -8.52 2.30
CA THR A 255 11.16 -8.71 3.31
C THR A 255 10.75 -9.61 4.47
N ARG A 256 9.47 -9.66 4.85
CA ARG A 256 8.97 -10.50 5.97
C ARG A 256 9.38 -11.97 5.85
N PRO A 257 9.25 -12.66 4.69
CA PRO A 257 9.69 -14.05 4.53
C PRO A 257 11.21 -14.22 4.68
N VAL A 258 11.99 -13.24 4.20
CA VAL A 258 13.45 -13.26 4.29
C VAL A 258 13.89 -13.13 5.74
N LYS A 259 13.34 -12.14 6.48
CA LYS A 259 13.59 -11.96 7.91
C LYS A 259 13.23 -13.22 8.70
N LYS A 260 12.07 -13.82 8.44
CA LYS A 260 11.63 -15.07 9.09
C LYS A 260 12.64 -16.21 8.90
N ARG A 261 13.10 -16.44 7.65
CA ARG A 261 14.11 -17.47 7.35
C ARG A 261 15.46 -17.23 8.04
N LEU A 262 15.91 -15.97 8.11
CA LEU A 262 17.15 -15.60 8.79
C LEU A 262 17.06 -15.85 10.31
N MET A 263 15.92 -15.53 10.93
CA MET A 263 15.67 -15.79 12.36
C MET A 263 15.60 -17.30 12.65
N GLU A 264 14.94 -18.08 11.80
CA GLU A 264 14.86 -19.55 11.94
C GLU A 264 16.25 -20.21 11.86
N LYS A 265 17.12 -19.76 10.94
CA LYS A 265 18.51 -20.25 10.84
C LYS A 265 19.31 -19.98 12.12
N LYS A 266 19.28 -18.75 12.64
CA LYS A 266 19.98 -18.40 13.89
C LYS A 266 19.51 -19.25 15.07
N ASN A 267 18.20 -19.45 15.22
CA ASN A 267 17.63 -20.28 16.28
C ASN A 267 18.04 -21.76 16.16
N THR A 268 18.25 -22.24 14.94
CA THR A 268 18.70 -23.62 14.69
C THR A 268 20.19 -23.79 14.98
N GLU A 269 21.03 -22.80 14.62
CA GLU A 269 22.46 -22.77 14.97
C GLU A 269 22.68 -22.72 16.49
N PHE A 270 21.86 -21.95 17.21
CA PHE A 270 21.90 -21.88 18.68
C PHE A 270 21.58 -23.22 19.35
N LYS A 271 20.71 -24.05 18.75
CA LYS A 271 20.30 -25.35 19.29
C LYS A 271 21.30 -26.49 18.98
N LEU A 272 22.17 -26.31 17.99
CA LEU A 272 23.21 -27.28 17.63
C LEU A 272 24.56 -26.98 18.33
N GLY A 273 24.67 -25.80 18.97
CA GLY A 273 25.83 -25.36 19.74
C GLY A 273 25.72 -25.53 21.26
N THR A 274 24.68 -26.20 21.75
CA THR A 274 24.48 -26.62 23.16
C THR A 274 24.42 -28.13 23.25
#